data_AF-A0AAV6BHR4-F1
#
_entry.id   AF-A0AAV6BHR4-F1
#
_cell.length_a   1.000
_cell.length_b   1.000
_cell.length_c   1.000
_cell.angle_alpha   90.00
_cell.angle_beta   90.00
_cell.angle_gamma   90.00
#
_symmetry.space_group_name_H-M   'P 1'
#
loop_
_entity.id
_entity.type
_entity.pdbx_description
1 polymer ?
#
loop_
_entity_poly.entity_id
_entity_poly.type
_entity_poly.pdbx_seq_one_letter_code
_entity_poly.pdbx_strand_id
1 'polypeptide(L)'
;LIVQDFAGNAVTQMTTIGIKLSVTPHINTGNRITMDVHPEVSDLASQATVQGGIIINTTMADTRVMVNDGETAVIGGLIRSNESSTKRGIPVLMDVPLLGNLFRSNSTTKQKRELLIFVTPKILGETTPKG
;
A
#
# COMPACT_ATOMS: atom_id res chain seq x y z
N LEU A 1 7.08 5.62 17.05
CA LEU A 1 7.62 6.92 16.57
C LEU A 1 7.94 7.76 17.79
N ILE A 2 9.13 8.35 17.87
CA ILE A 2 9.43 9.33 18.93
C ILE A 2 8.99 10.70 18.39
N VAL A 3 8.11 11.39 19.12
CA VAL A 3 7.69 12.76 18.84
C VAL A 3 7.99 13.63 20.06
N GLN A 4 8.18 14.94 19.89
CA GLN A 4 8.40 15.86 21.00
C GLN A 4 7.08 16.53 21.38
N ASP A 5 6.81 16.65 22.68
CA ASP A 5 5.70 17.48 23.16
C ASP A 5 6.05 18.98 23.09
N PHE A 6 5.10 19.85 23.43
CA PHE A 6 5.30 21.30 23.45
C PHE A 6 6.32 21.77 24.51
N ALA A 7 6.73 20.91 25.44
CA ALA A 7 7.74 21.17 26.46
C ALA A 7 9.13 20.57 26.10
N GLY A 8 9.26 19.92 24.94
CA GLY A 8 10.51 19.32 24.46
C GLY A 8 10.80 17.91 25.00
N ASN A 9 9.84 17.26 25.67
CA ASN A 9 10.01 15.89 26.15
C ASN A 9 9.82 14.90 25.01
N ALA A 10 10.65 13.85 24.98
CA ALA A 10 10.49 12.73 24.06
C ALA A 10 9.29 11.87 24.49
N VAL A 11 8.30 11.74 23.63
CA VAL A 11 7.16 10.84 23.83
C VAL A 11 7.13 9.75 22.76
N THR A 12 6.82 8.54 23.18
CA THR A 12 6.72 7.39 22.28
C THR A 12 5.28 7.24 21.79
N GLN A 13 5.07 7.47 20.51
CA GLN A 13 3.80 7.23 19.82
C GLN A 13 3.80 5.85 19.16
N MET A 14 2.79 5.03 19.47
CA MET A 14 2.55 3.77 18.79
C MET A 14 1.65 4.02 17.57
N THR A 15 2.03 3.46 16.42
CA THR A 15 1.23 3.50 15.19
C THR A 15 1.06 2.08 14.69
N THR A 16 -0.18 1.68 14.44
CA THR A 16 -0.49 0.36 13.87
C THR A 16 -0.13 0.36 12.39
N ILE A 17 0.64 -0.64 11.99
CA ILE A 17 0.94 -0.93 10.59
C ILE A 17 0.28 -2.25 10.19
N GLY A 18 -0.13 -2.36 8.93
CA GLY A 18 -0.77 -3.56 8.40
C GLY A 18 -1.92 -3.25 7.47
N ILE A 19 -2.82 -4.22 7.32
CA ILE A 19 -3.99 -4.11 6.45
C ILE A 19 -5.20 -3.78 7.31
N LYS A 20 -5.90 -2.72 6.96
CA LYS A 20 -7.16 -2.29 7.56
C LYS A 20 -8.20 -2.11 6.47
N LEU A 21 -9.42 -2.55 6.74
CA LEU A 21 -10.54 -2.40 5.83
C LEU A 21 -11.73 -1.88 6.63
N SER A 22 -12.25 -0.71 6.24
CA SER A 22 -13.47 -0.15 6.82
C SER A 22 -14.55 -0.12 5.74
N VAL A 23 -15.72 -0.66 6.07
CA VAL A 23 -16.84 -0.79 5.14
C VAL A 23 -18.12 -0.33 5.82
N THR A 24 -18.88 0.53 5.15
CA THR A 24 -20.24 0.91 5.57
C THR A 24 -21.23 0.45 4.51
N PRO A 25 -22.00 -0.62 4.78
CA PRO A 25 -23.00 -1.12 3.83
C PRO A 25 -24.35 -0.43 4.02
N HIS A 26 -25.09 -0.26 2.92
CA HIS A 26 -26.48 0.17 2.88
C HIS A 26 -27.27 -0.74 1.92
N ILE A 27 -28.33 -1.38 2.44
CA ILE A 27 -29.19 -2.27 1.66
C ILE A 27 -30.22 -1.42 0.91
N ASN A 28 -30.24 -1.54 -0.41
CA ASN A 28 -31.18 -0.89 -1.30
C ASN A 28 -32.32 -1.85 -1.71
N THR A 29 -33.35 -1.31 -2.34
CA THR A 29 -34.40 -2.11 -3.01
C THR A 29 -33.80 -3.00 -4.12
N GLY A 30 -34.32 -4.21 -4.26
CA GLY A 30 -33.89 -5.15 -5.31
C GLY A 30 -32.59 -5.88 -4.99
N ASN A 31 -32.33 -6.21 -3.73
CA ASN A 31 -31.16 -6.97 -3.24
C ASN A 31 -29.82 -6.38 -3.68
N ARG A 32 -29.74 -5.05 -3.78
CA ARG A 32 -28.49 -4.33 -4.03
C ARG A 32 -27.92 -3.80 -2.73
N ILE A 33 -26.60 -3.83 -2.61
CA ILE A 33 -25.88 -3.27 -1.47
C ILE A 33 -24.97 -2.17 -2.01
N THR A 34 -25.14 -0.95 -1.49
CA THR A 34 -24.16 0.12 -1.65
C THR A 34 -23.17 0.03 -0.51
N MET A 35 -21.88 0.10 -0.80
CA MET A 35 -20.82 0.05 0.19
C MET A 35 -19.88 1.23 0.01
N ASP A 36 -19.65 1.96 1.09
CA ASP A 36 -18.51 2.86 1.21
C ASP A 36 -17.32 2.08 1.75
N VAL A 37 -16.27 1.93 0.95
CA VAL A 37 -15.14 1.03 1.18
C VAL A 37 -13.85 1.83 1.28
N HIS A 38 -13.19 1.70 2.43
CA HIS A 38 -11.97 2.41 2.83
C HIS A 38 -10.88 1.41 3.24
N PRO A 39 -10.18 0.80 2.28
CA PRO A 39 -9.01 -0.04 2.50
C PRO A 39 -7.77 0.82 2.75
N GLU A 40 -6.94 0.35 3.68
CA GLU A 40 -5.66 0.95 4.04
C GLU A 40 -4.63 -0.18 4.19
N VAL A 41 -3.50 -0.06 3.50
CA VAL A 41 -2.37 -0.98 3.59
C VAL A 41 -1.14 -0.17 3.95
N SER A 42 -0.54 -0.48 5.09
CA SER A 42 0.67 0.18 5.57
C SER A 42 1.83 -0.79 5.80
N ASP A 43 3.03 -0.36 5.42
CA ASP A 43 4.27 -1.11 5.55
C ASP A 43 5.44 -0.21 6.00
N LEU A 44 6.42 -0.78 6.68
CA LEU A 44 7.64 -0.06 7.03
C LEU A 44 8.53 0.06 5.79
N ALA A 45 8.96 1.28 5.47
CA ALA A 45 9.94 1.45 4.42
C ALA A 45 11.28 0.87 4.86
N SER A 46 11.94 0.14 3.96
CA SER A 46 13.22 -0.53 4.22
C SER A 46 14.42 0.43 4.39
N GLN A 47 14.20 1.74 4.24
CA GLN A 47 15.24 2.76 4.36
C GLN A 47 15.25 3.32 5.79
N ALA A 48 16.35 3.10 6.49
CA ALA A 48 16.64 3.81 7.73
C ALA A 48 16.87 5.29 7.39
N THR A 49 16.17 6.20 8.06
CA THR A 49 16.51 7.62 7.97
C THR A 49 17.82 7.85 8.73
N VAL A 50 18.61 8.84 8.28
CA VAL A 50 19.91 9.21 8.88
C VAL A 50 19.81 9.56 10.38
N GLN A 51 18.59 9.84 10.86
CA GLN A 51 18.28 10.18 12.26
C GLN A 51 17.48 9.10 13.02
N GLY A 52 17.40 7.86 12.52
CA GLY A 52 16.70 6.77 13.22
C GLY A 52 15.17 6.87 13.25
N GLY A 53 14.59 7.78 12.47
CA GLY A 53 13.15 7.86 12.20
C GLY A 53 12.66 6.70 11.32
N ILE A 54 11.44 6.27 11.60
CA ILE A 54 10.74 5.19 10.88
C ILE A 54 9.86 5.83 9.79
N ILE A 55 10.00 5.39 8.55
CA ILE A 55 9.09 5.78 7.46
C ILE A 55 8.02 4.69 7.33
N ILE A 56 6.76 5.11 7.32
CA ILE A 56 5.62 4.24 7.05
C ILE A 56 5.08 4.61 5.67
N ASN A 57 5.03 3.63 4.78
CA ASN A 57 4.35 3.74 3.51
C ASN A 57 2.88 3.36 3.74
N THR A 58 1.95 4.21 3.35
CA THR A 58 0.51 3.91 3.42
C THR A 58 -0.11 4.02 2.03
N THR A 59 -0.89 3.02 1.66
CA THR A 59 -1.72 3.00 0.46
C THR A 59 -3.18 2.93 0.89
N MET A 60 -4.01 3.84 0.42
CA MET A 60 -5.44 3.88 0.75
C MET A 60 -6.26 4.18 -0.49
N ALA A 61 -7.54 3.81 -0.45
CA ALA A 61 -8.52 4.18 -1.46
C ALA A 61 -9.85 4.52 -0.78
N ASP A 62 -10.60 5.45 -1.36
CA ASP A 62 -11.92 5.86 -0.90
C ASP A 62 -12.90 5.65 -2.04
N THR A 63 -13.80 4.67 -1.88
CA THR A 63 -14.64 4.23 -2.99
C THR A 63 -16.06 3.92 -2.54
N ARG A 64 -17.02 4.24 -3.39
CA ARG A 64 -18.43 3.86 -3.23
C ARG A 64 -18.81 2.92 -4.36
N VAL A 65 -19.23 1.71 -4.02
CA VAL A 65 -19.63 0.69 -4.99
C VAL A 65 -21.04 0.18 -4.71
N MET A 66 -21.79 -0.12 -5.77
CA MET A 66 -23.09 -0.77 -5.68
C MET A 66 -23.00 -2.12 -6.40
N VAL A 67 -23.40 -3.18 -5.70
CA VAL A 67 -23.37 -4.56 -6.22
C VAL A 67 -24.62 -5.31 -5.77
N ASN A 68 -24.97 -6.38 -6.48
CA ASN A 68 -26.05 -7.25 -6.03
C ASN A 68 -25.55 -8.17 -4.89
N ASP A 69 -26.50 -8.70 -4.11
CA ASP A 69 -26.23 -9.69 -3.07
C ASP A 69 -25.48 -10.91 -3.62
N GLY A 70 -24.36 -11.25 -3.00
CA GLY A 70 -23.50 -12.37 -3.41
C GLY A 70 -22.62 -12.12 -4.63
N GLU A 71 -22.73 -10.98 -5.31
CA GLU A 71 -21.85 -10.62 -6.43
C GLU A 71 -20.60 -9.88 -5.96
N THR A 72 -19.52 -10.00 -6.75
CA THR A 72 -18.22 -9.39 -6.43
C THR A 72 -18.01 -8.11 -7.24
N ALA A 73 -17.77 -6.99 -6.55
CA ALA A 73 -17.21 -5.79 -7.18
C ALA A 73 -15.68 -5.82 -7.18
N VAL A 74 -15.11 -5.32 -8.27
CA VAL A 74 -13.70 -4.92 -8.33
C VAL A 74 -13.65 -3.41 -8.15
N ILE A 75 -13.06 -2.97 -7.04
CA ILE A 75 -12.99 -1.55 -6.66
C ILE A 75 -11.85 -0.85 -7.40
N GLY A 76 -10.81 -1.60 -7.77
CA GLY A 76 -9.66 -1.12 -8.53
C GLY A 76 -8.33 -1.57 -7.91
N GLY A 77 -7.24 -1.03 -8.45
CA GLY A 77 -5.90 -1.31 -7.94
C GLY A 77 -4.88 -0.20 -8.15
N LEU A 78 -3.98 -0.01 -7.17
CA LEU A 78 -2.86 0.91 -7.26
C LEU A 78 -1.64 0.13 -7.75
N ILE A 79 -1.14 0.46 -8.94
CA ILE A 79 0.09 -0.08 -9.49
C ILE A 79 1.21 0.93 -9.23
N ARG A 80 2.19 0.55 -8.41
CA ARG A 80 3.41 1.32 -8.17
C ARG A 80 4.59 0.58 -8.80
N SER A 81 5.24 1.22 -9.76
CA SER A 81 6.52 0.75 -10.33
C SER A 81 7.63 1.70 -9.90
N ASN A 82 8.72 1.15 -9.37
CA ASN A 82 9.92 1.89 -9.05
C ASN A 82 11.11 1.25 -9.78
N GLU A 83 11.80 2.03 -10.61
CA GLU A 83 13.00 1.61 -11.32
C GLU A 83 14.16 2.52 -10.90
N SER A 84 15.16 1.93 -10.27
CA SER A 84 16.38 2.62 -9.87
C SER A 84 17.56 2.04 -10.63
N SER A 85 18.30 2.89 -11.34
CA SER A 85 19.53 2.50 -12.02
C SER A 85 20.71 3.25 -11.40
N THR A 86 21.67 2.51 -10.89
CA THR A 86 22.90 3.02 -10.29
C THR A 86 24.08 2.62 -11.18
N LYS A 87 24.76 3.63 -11.73
CA LYS A 87 26.03 3.46 -12.46
C LYS A 87 27.17 3.91 -11.55
N ARG A 88 28.10 3.01 -11.23
CA ARG A 88 29.35 3.30 -10.50
C ARG A 88 30.54 2.98 -11.40
N GLY A 89 31.61 3.74 -11.32
CA GLY A 89 32.81 3.47 -12.12
C GLY A 89 33.91 4.46 -11.82
N ILE A 90 35.09 4.17 -12.36
CA ILE A 90 36.22 5.10 -12.28
C ILE A 90 35.99 6.24 -13.29
N PRO A 91 36.01 7.52 -12.87
CA PRO A 91 35.89 8.66 -13.78
C PRO A 91 36.89 8.56 -14.94
N VAL A 92 36.50 8.99 -16.15
CA VAL A 92 37.29 8.90 -17.40
C VAL A 92 37.40 7.48 -17.97
N LEU A 93 37.83 6.48 -17.18
CA LEU A 93 38.00 5.11 -17.67
C LEU A 93 36.67 4.41 -18.03
N MET A 94 35.58 4.78 -17.35
CA MET A 94 34.25 4.21 -17.56
C MET A 94 33.62 4.54 -18.93
N ASP A 95 34.15 5.54 -19.64
CA ASP A 95 33.63 6.03 -20.92
C ASP A 95 34.55 5.67 -22.11
N VAL A 96 35.63 4.93 -21.87
CA VAL A 96 36.56 4.47 -22.92
C VAL A 96 35.85 3.44 -23.84
N PRO A 97 35.85 3.65 -25.17
CA PRO A 97 35.33 2.66 -26.13
C PRO A 97 36.04 1.31 -25.97
N LEU A 98 35.32 0.20 -26.17
CA LEU A 98 35.75 -1.19 -25.95
C LEU A 98 36.07 -1.59 -24.49
N LEU A 99 36.70 -0.75 -23.67
CA LEU A 99 37.22 -1.14 -22.35
C LEU A 99 36.40 -0.60 -21.16
N GLY A 100 35.57 0.42 -21.36
CA GLY A 100 34.84 1.10 -20.28
C GLY A 100 33.90 0.19 -19.50
N ASN A 101 33.50 -0.97 -20.05
CA ASN A 101 32.68 -1.95 -19.35
C ASN A 101 33.42 -2.70 -18.22
N LEU A 102 34.75 -2.75 -18.25
CA LEU A 102 35.59 -3.35 -17.19
C LEU A 102 35.76 -2.41 -15.97
N PHE A 103 35.56 -1.11 -16.18
CA PHE A 103 35.76 -0.06 -15.17
C PHE A 103 34.45 0.57 -14.68
N ARG A 104 33.30 -0.02 -15.04
CA ARG A 104 31.97 0.39 -14.59
C ARG A 104 31.16 -0.80 -14.08
N SER A 105 30.30 -0.52 -13.11
CA SER A 105 29.31 -1.42 -12.55
C SER A 105 27.94 -0.76 -12.69
N ASN A 106 27.02 -1.44 -13.36
CA ASN A 106 25.63 -1.02 -13.47
C ASN A 106 24.79 -1.92 -12.56
N SER A 107 23.92 -1.32 -11.76
CA SER A 107 22.94 -2.03 -10.95
C SER A 107 21.57 -1.44 -11.24
N THR A 108 20.65 -2.26 -11.75
CA THR A 108 19.26 -1.86 -11.99
C THR A 108 18.37 -2.66 -11.04
N THR A 109 17.61 -1.94 -10.22
CA THR A 109 16.62 -2.49 -9.30
C THR A 109 15.23 -2.09 -9.77
N LYS A 110 14.37 -3.08 -10.02
CA LYS A 110 12.96 -2.88 -10.38
C LYS A 110 12.07 -3.43 -9.27
N GLN A 111 11.17 -2.60 -8.74
CA GLN A 111 10.16 -3.00 -7.75
C GLN A 111 8.78 -2.65 -8.28
N LYS A 112 7.93 -3.68 -8.48
CA LYS A 112 6.53 -3.52 -8.84
C LYS A 112 5.67 -3.93 -7.64
N ARG A 113 4.74 -3.07 -7.24
CA ARG A 113 3.76 -3.34 -6.20
C ARG A 113 2.36 -3.10 -6.76
N GLU A 114 1.51 -4.12 -6.67
CA GLU A 114 0.13 -4.10 -7.14
C GLU A 114 -0.78 -4.37 -5.95
N LEU A 115 -1.77 -3.52 -5.75
CA LEU A 115 -2.86 -3.76 -4.80
C LEU A 115 -4.14 -3.94 -5.60
N LEU A 116 -4.89 -5.02 -5.37
CA LEU A 116 -6.20 -5.28 -5.98
C LEU A 116 -7.22 -5.51 -4.87
N ILE A 117 -8.41 -4.92 -5.02
CA ILE A 117 -9.43 -4.93 -3.97
C ILE A 117 -10.74 -5.45 -4.53
N PHE A 118 -11.19 -6.56 -3.93
CA PHE A 118 -12.42 -7.27 -4.27
C PHE A 118 -13.35 -7.25 -3.06
N VAL A 119 -14.64 -7.00 -3.28
CA VAL A 119 -15.64 -7.02 -2.21
C VAL A 119 -16.88 -7.76 -2.68
N THR A 120 -17.33 -8.70 -1.85
CA THR A 120 -18.52 -9.54 -2.08
C THR A 120 -19.43 -9.41 -0.86
N PRO A 121 -20.47 -8.55 -0.90
CA PRO A 121 -21.41 -8.45 0.19
C PRO A 121 -22.38 -9.63 0.19
N LYS A 122 -22.87 -9.97 1.39
CA LYS A 122 -23.91 -10.96 1.58
C LYS A 122 -24.96 -10.43 2.56
N ILE A 123 -26.23 -10.40 2.15
CA ILE A 123 -27.36 -10.09 3.02
C ILE A 123 -27.65 -11.33 3.87
N LEU A 124 -27.55 -11.18 5.19
CA LEU A 124 -27.94 -12.22 6.12
C LEU A 124 -29.44 -12.05 6.43
N GLY A 125 -30.26 -13.03 6.05
CA GLY A 125 -31.64 -13.13 6.51
C GLY A 125 -31.72 -13.64 7.95
N GLU A 126 -32.89 -13.57 8.57
CA GLU A 126 -33.12 -14.23 9.86
C GLU A 126 -32.93 -15.74 9.69
N THR A 127 -31.78 -16.25 10.11
CA THR A 127 -31.62 -17.68 10.32
C THR A 127 -32.38 -18.02 11.60
N THR A 128 -33.66 -18.37 11.50
CA THR A 128 -34.33 -19.12 12.57
C THR A 128 -33.57 -20.44 12.71
N PRO A 129 -32.88 -20.72 13.83
CA PRO A 129 -32.28 -22.04 14.05
C PRO A 129 -33.43 -23.03 14.13
N LYS A 130 -33.49 -23.98 13.19
CA LYS A 130 -34.34 -25.17 13.35
C LYS A 130 -33.50 -26.22 14.07
N GLY A 131 -33.81 -26.45 15.34
CA GLY A 131 -33.21 -27.50 16.15
C GLY A 131 -33.03 -27.06 17.59
#